data_AF-A0A959JU84-F1
#
_entry.id   AF-A0A959JU84-F1
#
_cell.length_a   1.000
_cell.length_b   1.000
_cell.length_c   1.000
_cell.angle_alpha   90.00
_cell.angle_beta   90.00
_cell.angle_gamma   90.00
#
_symmetry.space_group_name_H-M   'P 1'
#
loop_
_entity.id
_entity.type
_entity.pdbx_description
1 polymer ?
#
loop_
_entity_poly.entity_id
_entity_poly.type
_entity_poly.pdbx_seq_one_letter_code
_entity_poly.pdbx_strand_id
1 'polypeptide(L)'
;MKIYAGITFVVISLFSCFFTTTAQLFPYQFHAPDAVWELDDELNEISGLSTSRDGQQLVAVQDEDGIIYFLDKKDGSILRKVSFWDDGDYEGIEMVGKDVFVIKSTGTVYWVKGAESEEPVTEKFNYDLNKDNDVEGLGYDPVG
;
A
#
# COMPACT_ATOMS: atom_id res chain seq x y z
N MET A 1 -65.21 13.35 -43.87
CA MET A 1 -64.70 12.36 -42.89
C MET A 1 -63.20 12.58 -42.72
N LYS A 2 -62.81 13.08 -41.53
CA LYS A 2 -61.49 13.08 -40.85
C LYS A 2 -60.25 13.74 -41.51
N ILE A 3 -60.04 15.02 -41.15
CA ILE A 3 -58.84 15.65 -40.53
C ILE A 3 -57.69 14.73 -40.12
N TYR A 4 -56.43 15.13 -40.39
CA TYR A 4 -55.23 15.20 -39.50
C TYR A 4 -54.15 16.03 -40.27
N ALA A 5 -53.65 17.20 -39.86
CA ALA A 5 -52.99 17.66 -38.62
C ALA A 5 -51.61 17.02 -38.38
N GLY A 6 -50.57 17.87 -38.33
CA GLY A 6 -49.33 17.55 -37.61
C GLY A 6 -48.03 17.82 -38.37
N ILE A 7 -47.55 19.07 -38.34
CA ILE A 7 -46.13 19.39 -38.49
C ILE A 7 -45.42 18.87 -37.24
N THR A 8 -44.31 18.15 -37.40
CA THR A 8 -43.36 17.95 -36.30
C THR A 8 -41.95 18.19 -36.83
N PHE A 9 -41.43 19.37 -36.50
CA PHE A 9 -40.01 19.69 -36.62
C PHE A 9 -39.27 18.88 -35.56
N VAL A 10 -38.43 17.92 -35.99
CA VAL A 10 -37.47 17.26 -35.10
C VAL A 10 -36.24 18.16 -35.04
N VAL A 11 -36.09 18.93 -33.97
CA VAL A 11 -34.86 19.65 -33.67
C VAL A 11 -33.87 18.62 -33.11
N ILE A 12 -32.89 18.23 -33.93
CA ILE A 12 -31.76 17.42 -33.51
C ILE A 12 -30.87 18.31 -32.64
N SER A 13 -31.05 18.23 -31.33
CA SER A 13 -30.10 18.81 -30.37
C SER A 13 -28.88 17.89 -30.29
N LEU A 14 -27.85 18.20 -31.08
CA LEU A 14 -26.50 17.66 -30.91
C LEU A 14 -25.91 18.30 -29.65
N PHE A 15 -26.25 17.74 -28.48
CA PHE A 15 -25.57 18.05 -27.23
C PHE A 15 -24.22 17.33 -27.26
N SER A 16 -23.23 17.93 -27.94
CA SER A 16 -21.84 17.50 -27.83
C SER A 16 -21.38 17.79 -26.41
N CYS A 17 -21.46 16.77 -25.55
CA CYS A 17 -20.88 16.81 -24.21
C CYS A 17 -19.36 16.89 -24.39
N PHE A 18 -18.81 18.10 -24.28
CA PHE A 18 -17.37 18.30 -24.20
C PHE A 18 -16.91 17.79 -22.83
N PHE A 19 -16.55 16.51 -22.76
CA PHE A 19 -15.76 16.00 -21.65
C PHE A 19 -14.36 16.59 -21.77
N THR A 20 -14.11 17.72 -21.11
CA THR A 20 -12.74 18.12 -20.81
C THR A 20 -12.18 17.11 -19.82
N THR A 21 -11.43 16.13 -20.31
CA THR A 21 -10.54 15.32 -19.47
C THR A 21 -9.54 16.29 -18.86
N THR A 22 -9.79 16.73 -17.62
CA THR A 22 -8.74 17.28 -16.78
C THR A 22 -7.84 16.09 -16.45
N ALA A 23 -6.78 15.90 -17.23
CA ALA A 23 -5.72 14.97 -16.83
C ALA A 23 -5.24 15.43 -15.45
N GLN A 24 -5.48 14.61 -14.44
CA GLN A 24 -5.01 14.87 -13.09
C GLN A 24 -3.49 14.94 -13.15
N LEU A 25 -2.94 16.13 -12.94
CA LEU A 25 -1.50 16.34 -12.89
C LEU A 25 -0.99 15.80 -11.57
N PHE A 26 -0.44 14.59 -11.61
CA PHE A 26 0.35 14.08 -10.50
C PHE A 26 1.70 14.79 -10.47
N PRO A 27 2.25 15.06 -9.27
CA PRO A 27 3.56 15.70 -9.16
C PRO A 27 4.74 14.77 -9.55
N TYR A 28 4.45 13.57 -10.07
CA TYR A 28 5.41 12.55 -10.47
C TYR A 28 4.98 11.84 -11.77
N GLN A 29 5.94 11.26 -12.48
CA GLN A 29 5.76 10.65 -13.80
C GLN A 29 5.70 9.12 -13.74
N PHE A 30 4.50 8.54 -13.74
CA PHE A 30 4.32 7.07 -13.69
C PHE A 30 5.00 6.30 -14.84
N HIS A 31 5.15 6.92 -16.01
CA HIS A 31 5.69 6.27 -17.21
C HIS A 31 7.19 6.51 -17.42
N ALA A 32 7.82 7.31 -16.55
CA ALA A 32 9.21 7.71 -16.66
C ALA A 32 9.81 7.82 -15.25
N PRO A 33 10.14 6.67 -14.62
CA PRO A 33 10.75 6.68 -13.30
C PRO A 33 12.15 7.31 -13.34
N ASP A 34 12.50 8.04 -12.28
CA ASP A 34 13.84 8.65 -12.14
C ASP A 34 14.95 7.61 -11.96
N ALA A 35 14.60 6.47 -11.33
CA ALA A 35 15.49 5.34 -11.10
C ALA A 35 14.72 4.02 -11.14
N VAL A 36 15.40 2.96 -11.55
CA VAL A 36 14.92 1.58 -11.52
C VAL A 36 16.06 0.72 -10.99
N TRP A 37 15.76 -0.11 -9.98
CA TRP A 37 16.70 -1.03 -9.38
C TRP A 37 16.17 -2.45 -9.53
N GLU A 38 17.08 -3.38 -9.80
CA GLU A 38 16.83 -4.80 -9.63
C GLU A 38 17.09 -5.12 -8.16
N LEU A 39 16.07 -5.62 -7.47
CA LEU A 39 16.16 -5.97 -6.06
C LEU A 39 16.79 -7.36 -5.91
N ASP A 40 17.37 -7.62 -4.74
CA ASP A 40 17.90 -8.94 -4.39
C ASP A 40 16.78 -9.98 -4.42
N ASP A 41 17.07 -11.22 -4.85
CA ASP A 41 16.11 -12.32 -4.91
C ASP A 41 15.45 -12.59 -3.55
N GLU A 42 16.13 -12.28 -2.44
CA GLU A 42 15.58 -12.38 -1.09
C GLU A 42 14.42 -11.41 -0.80
N LEU A 43 14.24 -10.38 -1.64
CA LEU A 43 13.13 -9.42 -1.58
C LEU A 43 11.98 -9.79 -2.52
N ASN A 44 12.01 -10.98 -3.12
CA ASN A 44 10.84 -11.49 -3.81
C ASN A 44 9.66 -11.55 -2.83
N GLU A 45 8.47 -11.16 -3.31
CA GLU A 45 7.23 -11.17 -2.53
C GLU A 45 7.21 -10.25 -1.29
N ILE A 46 7.89 -9.09 -1.36
CA ILE A 46 7.56 -7.99 -0.43
C ILE A 46 6.21 -7.33 -0.81
N SER A 47 5.38 -7.03 0.18
CA SER A 47 4.00 -6.52 0.00
C SER A 47 3.82 -5.08 0.49
N GLY A 48 4.29 -4.79 1.71
CA GLY A 48 4.16 -3.48 2.37
C GLY A 48 5.45 -2.68 2.43
N LEU A 49 5.34 -1.35 2.48
CA LEU A 49 6.47 -0.41 2.60
C LEU A 49 6.17 0.74 3.59
N SER A 50 7.15 1.07 4.43
CA SER A 50 7.17 2.26 5.29
C SER A 50 8.58 2.88 5.29
N THR A 51 8.79 3.92 6.09
CA THR A 51 10.10 4.57 6.28
C THR A 51 10.60 4.37 7.69
N SER A 52 11.92 4.23 7.86
CA SER A 52 12.52 4.21 9.21
C SER A 52 12.22 5.50 9.97
N ARG A 53 12.39 5.47 11.29
CA ARG A 53 12.12 6.61 12.18
C ARG A 53 12.84 7.90 11.74
N ASP A 54 14.06 7.79 11.24
CA ASP A 54 14.87 8.91 10.76
C ASP A 54 14.69 9.20 9.25
N GLY A 55 13.83 8.43 8.58
CA GLY A 55 13.54 8.51 7.17
C GLY A 55 14.73 8.17 6.27
N GLN A 56 15.80 7.56 6.79
CA GLN A 56 17.00 7.23 6.02
C GLN A 56 16.92 5.88 5.33
N GLN A 57 16.04 4.99 5.77
CA GLN A 57 15.86 3.65 5.23
C GLN A 57 14.41 3.43 4.83
N LEU A 58 14.20 2.51 3.90
CA LEU A 58 12.87 1.92 3.68
C LEU A 58 12.71 0.72 4.60
N VAL A 59 11.48 0.46 5.02
CA VAL A 59 11.12 -0.71 5.82
C VAL A 59 10.07 -1.48 5.05
N ALA A 60 10.33 -2.74 4.72
CA ALA A 60 9.42 -3.59 3.96
C ALA A 60 9.09 -4.87 4.73
N VAL A 61 7.97 -5.49 4.41
CA VAL A 61 7.57 -6.80 4.97
C VAL A 61 7.56 -7.85 3.86
N GLN A 62 8.09 -9.04 4.15
CA GLN A 62 7.93 -10.25 3.32
C GLN A 62 6.54 -10.82 3.61
N ASP A 63 5.75 -11.05 2.56
CA ASP A 63 4.45 -11.69 2.57
C ASP A 63 4.42 -13.05 3.29
N GLU A 64 5.31 -13.98 2.94
CA GLU A 64 5.22 -15.38 3.38
C GLU A 64 6.08 -15.71 4.62
N ASP A 65 7.22 -15.05 4.85
CA ASP A 65 8.25 -15.57 5.77
C ASP A 65 8.31 -14.91 7.16
N GLY A 66 7.44 -13.95 7.48
CA GLY A 66 7.48 -13.26 8.78
C GLY A 66 8.78 -12.47 9.00
N ILE A 67 9.28 -11.84 7.93
CA ILE A 67 10.52 -11.04 7.92
C ILE A 67 10.19 -9.57 7.63
N ILE A 68 10.82 -8.67 8.41
CA ILE A 68 10.92 -7.24 8.12
C ILE A 68 12.31 -6.94 7.56
N TYR A 69 12.36 -6.25 6.43
CA TYR A 69 13.58 -5.77 5.80
C TYR A 69 13.76 -4.28 6.06
N PHE A 70 15.00 -3.87 6.36
CA PHE A 70 15.43 -2.48 6.27
C PHE A 70 16.34 -2.33 5.05
N LEU A 71 16.00 -1.41 4.16
CA LEU A 71 16.65 -1.24 2.85
C LEU A 71 17.29 0.15 2.74
N ASP A 72 18.40 0.25 2.00
CA ASP A 72 18.93 1.55 1.59
C ASP A 72 17.98 2.16 0.55
N LYS A 73 17.42 3.33 0.87
CA LYS A 73 16.46 4.01 -0.02
C LYS A 73 17.07 4.52 -1.33
N LYS A 74 18.39 4.46 -1.51
CA LYS A 74 19.10 4.94 -2.70
C LYS A 74 19.32 3.87 -3.75
N ASP A 75 19.34 2.60 -3.37
CA ASP A 75 19.62 1.49 -4.28
C ASP A 75 18.83 0.21 -4.00
N GLY A 76 18.00 0.18 -2.94
CA GLY A 76 17.18 -0.97 -2.59
C GLY A 76 17.95 -2.11 -1.91
N SER A 77 19.24 -1.94 -1.61
CA SER A 77 20.05 -2.99 -0.98
C SER A 77 19.60 -3.30 0.46
N ILE A 78 19.68 -4.57 0.85
CA ILE A 78 19.30 -5.03 2.18
C ILE A 78 20.36 -4.58 3.21
N LEU A 79 19.95 -3.78 4.18
CA LEU A 79 20.80 -3.32 5.28
C LEU A 79 20.66 -4.20 6.53
N ARG A 80 19.44 -4.68 6.80
CA ARG A 80 19.11 -5.49 7.98
C ARG A 80 17.85 -6.30 7.75
N LYS A 81 17.76 -7.45 8.42
CA LYS A 81 16.57 -8.31 8.48
C LYS A 81 16.15 -8.50 9.93
N VAL A 82 14.84 -8.58 10.17
CA VAL A 82 14.25 -8.86 11.48
C VAL A 82 13.18 -9.92 11.28
N SER A 83 13.43 -11.13 11.78
CA SER A 83 12.37 -12.13 11.91
C SER A 83 11.48 -11.70 13.08
N PHE A 84 10.19 -11.49 12.78
CA PHE A 84 9.22 -11.04 13.78
C PHE A 84 8.18 -12.09 14.13
N TRP A 85 7.94 -13.06 13.23
CA TRP A 85 6.98 -14.15 13.44
C TRP A 85 7.28 -15.35 12.51
N ASP A 86 6.40 -16.35 12.57
CA ASP A 86 6.35 -17.51 11.66
C ASP A 86 5.74 -17.14 10.29
N ASP A 87 5.69 -18.13 9.39
CA ASP A 87 5.10 -18.00 8.05
C ASP A 87 3.66 -17.45 8.05
N GLY A 88 3.35 -16.66 7.02
CA GLY A 88 2.14 -15.85 6.98
C GLY A 88 1.66 -15.46 5.59
N ASP A 89 0.93 -14.36 5.57
CA ASP A 89 0.24 -13.76 4.41
C ASP A 89 0.14 -12.26 4.77
N TYR A 90 1.32 -11.65 4.88
CA TYR A 90 1.54 -10.34 5.51
C TYR A 90 1.48 -9.26 4.45
N GLU A 91 0.58 -8.31 4.59
CA GLU A 91 0.24 -7.41 3.48
C GLU A 91 0.70 -5.97 3.67
N GLY A 92 0.81 -5.53 4.93
CA GLY A 92 1.10 -4.14 5.25
C GLY A 92 2.01 -3.98 6.45
N ILE A 93 2.75 -2.89 6.44
CA ILE A 93 3.73 -2.53 7.48
C ILE A 93 3.70 -1.03 7.73
N GLU A 94 3.81 -0.63 8.98
CA GLU A 94 3.91 0.77 9.37
C GLU A 94 4.87 0.98 10.54
N MET A 95 5.80 1.91 10.39
CA MET A 95 6.73 2.30 11.45
C MET A 95 6.09 3.38 12.33
N VAL A 96 5.93 3.10 13.63
CA VAL A 96 5.34 4.05 14.59
C VAL A 96 6.32 4.27 15.74
N GLY A 97 7.00 5.42 15.69
CA GLY A 97 8.02 5.77 16.67
C GLY A 97 9.25 4.87 16.56
N LYS A 98 9.41 3.91 17.48
CA LYS A 98 10.52 2.93 17.51
C LYS A 98 10.06 1.49 17.24
N ASP A 99 8.75 1.31 17.07
CA ASP A 99 8.12 0.02 16.90
C ASP A 99 7.58 -0.09 15.47
N VAL A 100 7.38 -1.33 15.02
CA VAL A 100 6.76 -1.63 13.73
C VAL A 100 5.45 -2.35 13.98
N PHE A 101 4.44 -2.03 13.18
CA PHE A 101 3.20 -2.77 13.11
C PHE A 101 3.11 -3.47 11.75
N VAL A 102 2.75 -4.76 11.74
CA VAL A 102 2.51 -5.54 10.53
C VAL A 102 1.07 -6.04 10.56
N ILE A 103 0.38 -6.02 9.42
CA ILE A 103 -0.96 -6.58 9.26
C ILE A 103 -0.90 -7.83 8.37
N LYS A 104 -1.58 -8.90 8.82
CA LYS A 104 -1.82 -10.10 8.02
C LYS A 104 -3.16 -9.98 7.29
N SER A 105 -3.35 -10.63 6.15
CA SER A 105 -4.62 -10.70 5.40
C SER A 105 -5.85 -11.06 6.25
N THR A 106 -5.64 -11.79 7.35
CA THR A 106 -6.66 -12.12 8.36
C THR A 106 -7.10 -10.94 9.22
N GLY A 107 -6.48 -9.76 9.10
CA GLY A 107 -6.66 -8.63 10.00
C GLY A 107 -5.94 -8.76 11.35
N THR A 108 -5.08 -9.77 11.52
CA THR A 108 -4.23 -9.91 12.71
C THR A 108 -3.13 -8.86 12.68
N VAL A 109 -3.02 -8.06 13.72
CA VAL A 109 -1.97 -7.04 13.87
C VAL A 109 -0.83 -7.60 14.72
N TYR A 110 0.38 -7.45 14.23
CA TYR A 110 1.62 -7.79 14.94
C TYR A 110 2.33 -6.51 15.33
N TRP A 111 2.55 -6.30 16.62
CA TRP A 111 3.30 -5.19 17.18
C TRP A 111 4.72 -5.67 17.51
N VAL A 112 5.67 -5.28 16.67
CA VAL A 112 7.09 -5.59 16.80
C VAL A 112 7.78 -4.46 17.56
N LYS A 113 7.99 -4.68 18.85
CA LYS A 113 8.56 -3.69 19.77
C LYS A 113 10.06 -3.59 19.58
N GLY A 114 10.56 -2.37 19.41
CA GLY A 114 11.99 -2.12 19.23
C GLY A 114 12.56 -2.82 17.99
N ALA A 115 11.87 -2.72 16.85
CA ALA A 115 12.28 -3.38 15.60
C ALA A 115 13.69 -2.99 15.12
N GLU A 116 14.23 -1.85 15.58
CA GLU A 116 15.59 -1.42 15.29
C GLU A 116 16.64 -1.88 16.33
N SER A 117 16.22 -2.61 17.36
CA SER A 117 17.08 -3.14 18.43
C SER A 117 17.57 -4.57 18.14
N GLU A 118 18.52 -5.06 18.95
CA GLU A 118 19.09 -6.41 18.78
C GLU A 118 18.10 -7.53 19.16
N GLU A 119 17.13 -7.25 20.05
CA GLU A 119 16.18 -8.23 20.56
C GLU A 119 14.73 -7.70 20.47
N PRO A 120 14.14 -7.66 19.26
CA PRO A 120 12.76 -7.25 19.09
C PRO A 120 11.80 -8.25 19.74
N VAL A 121 10.68 -7.73 20.26
CA VAL A 121 9.64 -8.56 20.89
C VAL A 121 8.32 -8.32 20.16
N THR A 122 7.70 -9.41 19.69
CA THR A 122 6.43 -9.34 18.96
C THR A 122 5.25 -9.72 19.84
N GLU A 123 4.23 -8.87 19.85
CA GLU A 123 2.89 -9.18 20.38
C GLU A 123 1.89 -9.23 19.23
N LYS A 124 0.90 -10.12 19.31
CA LYS A 124 -0.16 -10.23 18.29
C LYS A 124 -1.54 -9.91 18.85
N PHE A 125 -2.36 -9.26 18.03
CA PHE A 125 -3.70 -8.83 18.37
C PHE A 125 -4.66 -9.25 17.26
N ASN A 126 -5.77 -9.89 17.67
CA ASN A 126 -6.88 -10.19 16.78
C ASN A 126 -8.02 -9.23 17.11
N TYR A 127 -8.64 -8.68 16.08
CA TYR A 127 -9.78 -7.78 16.17
C TYR A 127 -10.99 -8.41 15.47
N ASP A 128 -11.91 -7.59 14.96
CA ASP A 128 -13.14 -8.04 14.31
C ASP A 128 -12.94 -8.49 12.85
N LEU A 129 -11.80 -8.09 12.24
CA LEU A 129 -11.42 -8.53 10.90
C LEU A 129 -10.98 -10.01 10.91
N ASN A 130 -11.19 -10.68 9.80
CA ASN A 130 -10.85 -12.08 9.61
C ASN A 130 -10.44 -12.34 8.14
N LYS A 131 -10.09 -13.59 7.83
CA LYS A 131 -9.64 -14.01 6.49
C LYS A 131 -10.60 -13.68 5.33
N ASP A 132 -11.90 -13.49 5.60
CA ASP A 132 -12.86 -13.18 4.53
C ASP A 132 -12.78 -11.68 4.14
N ASN A 133 -12.06 -10.86 4.91
CA ASN A 133 -11.87 -9.45 4.64
C ASN A 133 -10.71 -9.15 3.69
N ASP A 134 -9.71 -10.03 3.61
CA ASP A 134 -8.53 -9.85 2.75
C ASP A 134 -7.83 -8.49 3.01
N VAL A 135 -7.26 -8.36 4.20
CA VAL A 135 -6.74 -7.07 4.67
C VAL A 135 -5.39 -6.77 4.04
N GLU A 136 -5.39 -5.85 3.07
CA GLU A 136 -4.23 -5.50 2.24
C GLU A 136 -3.30 -4.42 2.83
N GLY A 137 -3.70 -3.72 3.89
CA GLY A 137 -3.00 -2.48 4.23
C GLY A 137 -3.20 -1.98 5.65
N LEU A 138 -2.21 -1.18 6.07
CA LEU A 138 -2.13 -0.55 7.38
C LEU A 138 -1.65 0.89 7.20
N GLY A 139 -2.13 1.81 8.05
CA GLY A 139 -1.66 3.19 8.05
C GLY A 139 -1.79 3.81 9.43
N TYR A 140 -0.83 4.68 9.77
CA TYR A 140 -0.80 5.39 11.04
C TYR A 140 -1.24 6.85 10.88
N ASP A 141 -2.28 7.25 11.62
CA ASP A 141 -2.67 8.64 11.79
C ASP A 141 -2.23 9.13 13.19
N PRO A 142 -1.24 10.03 13.29
CA PRO A 142 -0.79 10.56 14.57
C PRO A 142 -1.75 11.55 15.22
N VAL A 143 -2.75 12.07 14.49
CA VAL A 143 -3.58 13.20 14.93
C VAL A 143 -4.96 12.78 15.44
N GLY A 144 -5.51 11.66 15.00
CA GLY A 144 -6.72 11.02 15.54
C GLY A 144 -7.93 11.93 15.77
#